data_AF-A0A1H5IWM5-F1
#
_entry.id   AF-A0A1H5IWM5-F1
#
_cell.length_a   1.000
_cell.length_b   1.000
_cell.length_c   1.000
_cell.angle_alpha   90.00
_cell.angle_beta   90.00
_cell.angle_gamma   90.00
#
_symmetry.space_group_name_H-M   'P 1'
#
loop_
_entity.id
_entity.type
_entity.pdbx_description
1 polymer ?
#
loop_
_entity_poly.entity_id
_entity_poly.type
_entity_poly.pdbx_seq_one_letter_code
_entity_poly.pdbx_strand_id
1 'polypeptide(L)'
;MSIHLTLLRAPCGDATPDPLLGDAPLSERDLRLTAAARAVLSLHGQAVRTPSTRCSQTADALGLTAVPEPMLRDLDVGDWRGRTVGEVAAADPDGFSAWRTDPDAAPHGGESVRELCRRSADWLSGMARGTGHTVVVTEAAVVRAVLIRALAMPARTFWHLSVPPLDTVLLTWRGGYWDVRFGHGSLPESRRRPLSRPTAVRLDCGADGVDGVDGKECRQSGPAPSWPFAQFPAPLRRAVQPQRTSPDPLTA
;
A
#
# COMPACT_ATOMS: atom_id res chain seq x y z
N MET A 1 -10.05 16.40 10.96
CA MET A 1 -8.65 16.37 10.52
C MET A 1 -8.46 15.18 9.59
N SER A 2 -7.95 15.40 8.38
CA SER A 2 -7.57 14.34 7.44
C SER A 2 -6.09 13.98 7.62
N ILE A 3 -5.71 12.81 7.11
CA ILE A 3 -4.31 12.45 6.85
C ILE A 3 -4.21 12.28 5.33
N HIS A 4 -3.19 12.88 4.71
CA HIS A 4 -2.88 12.69 3.30
C HIS A 4 -1.53 11.99 3.18
N LEU A 5 -1.49 10.90 2.44
CA LEU A 5 -0.34 10.02 2.32
C LEU A 5 -0.09 9.72 0.85
N THR A 6 1.09 10.04 0.34
CA THR A 6 1.52 9.61 -1.00
C THR A 6 2.61 8.57 -0.85
N LEU A 7 2.29 7.30 -1.11
CA LEU A 7 3.29 6.27 -1.31
C LEU A 7 3.84 6.39 -2.73
N LEU A 8 5.15 6.36 -2.88
CA LEU A 8 5.85 6.26 -4.16
C LEU A 8 6.68 4.98 -4.14
N ARG A 9 6.47 4.09 -5.12
CA ARG A 9 7.19 2.83 -5.23
C ARG A 9 8.56 3.07 -5.87
N ALA A 10 9.63 2.92 -5.10
CA ALA A 10 11.01 3.08 -5.56
C ALA A 10 11.35 2.11 -6.70
N PRO A 11 11.93 2.54 -7.82
CA PRO A 11 12.30 1.64 -8.91
C PRO A 11 13.33 0.61 -8.44
N CYS A 12 13.28 -0.59 -9.01
CA CYS A 12 14.19 -1.68 -8.68
C CYS A 12 14.73 -2.22 -9.99
N GLY A 13 16.06 -2.42 -10.04
CA GLY A 13 16.88 -2.82 -11.18
C GLY A 13 16.15 -3.36 -12.41
N ASP A 14 16.04 -2.48 -13.41
CA ASP A 14 16.03 -2.75 -14.85
C ASP A 14 15.12 -3.87 -15.43
N ALA A 15 15.35 -4.17 -16.72
CA ALA A 15 14.51 -5.05 -17.54
C ALA A 15 15.05 -6.50 -17.57
N THR A 16 15.67 -6.93 -16.48
CA THR A 16 16.05 -8.33 -16.29
C THR A 16 14.79 -9.19 -16.08
N PRO A 17 14.69 -10.38 -16.71
CA PRO A 17 13.49 -11.22 -16.63
C PRO A 17 13.29 -11.89 -15.26
N ASP A 18 14.30 -11.83 -14.38
CA ASP A 18 14.32 -12.49 -13.09
C ASP A 18 14.89 -11.56 -11.99
N PRO A 19 14.03 -10.94 -11.15
CA PRO A 19 14.45 -9.91 -10.21
C PRO A 19 15.16 -10.50 -8.97
N LEU A 20 16.15 -9.77 -8.47
CA LEU A 20 16.84 -10.08 -7.21
C LEU A 20 15.96 -9.75 -5.99
N LEU A 21 16.01 -10.63 -4.99
CA LEU A 21 15.33 -10.48 -3.72
C LEU A 21 16.20 -9.74 -2.69
N GLY A 22 15.70 -8.64 -2.13
CA GLY A 22 16.38 -7.85 -1.10
C GLY A 22 16.69 -6.40 -1.53
N ASP A 23 17.59 -5.75 -0.79
CA ASP A 23 18.03 -4.38 -1.05
C ASP A 23 19.22 -4.36 -2.00
N ALA A 24 19.04 -3.70 -3.13
CA ALA A 24 20.03 -3.49 -4.17
C ALA A 24 19.94 -2.03 -4.64
N PRO A 25 21.08 -1.38 -4.95
CA PRO A 25 21.08 0.01 -5.41
C PRO A 25 20.30 0.17 -6.72
N LEU A 26 19.89 1.41 -6.99
CA LEU A 26 19.30 1.79 -8.27
C LEU A 26 20.28 1.55 -9.42
N SER A 27 19.78 1.00 -10.53
CA SER A 27 20.54 1.00 -11.76
C SER A 27 20.67 2.41 -12.32
N GLU A 28 21.67 2.64 -13.17
CA GLU A 28 21.82 3.88 -13.93
C GLU A 28 20.59 4.20 -14.81
N ARG A 29 19.81 3.18 -15.22
CA ARG A 29 18.51 3.38 -15.88
C ARG A 29 17.47 3.93 -14.89
N ASP A 30 17.39 3.37 -13.70
CA ASP A 30 16.41 3.76 -12.68
C ASP A 30 16.69 5.16 -12.12
N LEU A 31 17.96 5.54 -11.97
CA LEU A 31 18.36 6.91 -11.62
C LEU A 31 17.85 7.91 -12.67
N ARG A 32 18.06 7.65 -13.97
CA ARG A 32 17.52 8.50 -15.05
C ARG A 32 16.00 8.57 -15.07
N LEU A 33 15.31 7.44 -14.88
CA LEU A 33 13.84 7.42 -14.81
C LEU A 33 13.31 8.19 -13.60
N THR A 34 13.97 8.09 -12.44
CA THR A 34 13.61 8.83 -11.23
C THR A 34 13.84 10.33 -11.39
N ALA A 35 14.96 10.73 -11.99
CA ALA A 35 15.25 12.13 -12.30
C ALA A 35 14.24 12.73 -13.29
N ALA A 36 13.78 11.95 -14.29
CA ALA A 36 12.70 12.36 -15.18
C ALA A 36 11.35 12.48 -14.44
N ALA A 37 11.04 11.52 -13.55
CA ALA A 37 9.81 11.54 -12.75
C ALA A 37 9.73 12.76 -11.81
N ARG A 38 10.86 13.24 -11.28
CA ARG A 38 10.94 14.48 -10.48
C ARG A 38 10.31 15.70 -11.18
N ALA A 39 10.37 15.79 -12.50
CA ALA A 39 9.79 16.90 -13.26
C ALA A 39 8.25 16.85 -13.35
N VAL A 40 7.62 15.72 -13.01
CA VAL A 40 6.16 15.51 -13.11
C VAL A 40 5.52 15.24 -11.74
N LEU A 41 6.27 14.66 -10.80
CA LEU A 41 5.79 14.30 -9.47
C LEU A 41 5.79 15.51 -8.52
N SER A 42 4.62 16.13 -8.36
CA SER A 42 4.37 17.23 -7.40
C SER A 42 4.34 16.74 -5.94
N LEU A 43 5.47 16.28 -5.41
CA LEU A 43 5.62 15.77 -4.04
C LEU A 43 5.88 16.90 -3.05
N HIS A 44 5.02 17.02 -2.04
CA HIS A 44 5.03 18.10 -1.04
C HIS A 44 4.72 17.55 0.35
N GLY A 45 5.23 18.22 1.39
CA GLY A 45 5.00 17.83 2.79
C GLY A 45 6.19 17.12 3.42
N GLN A 46 5.95 16.41 4.52
CA GLN A 46 6.99 15.66 5.23
C GLN A 46 7.37 14.40 4.45
N ALA A 47 8.66 14.15 4.23
CA ALA A 47 9.13 12.97 3.53
C ALA A 47 9.71 11.94 4.50
N VAL A 48 9.27 10.69 4.38
CA VAL A 48 9.89 9.52 5.01
C VAL A 48 10.20 8.46 3.96
N ARG A 49 11.03 7.49 4.31
CA ARG A 49 11.40 6.40 3.39
C ARG A 49 11.58 5.07 4.11
N THR A 50 11.44 3.99 3.35
CA THR A 50 11.99 2.68 3.73
C THR A 50 13.50 2.82 4.01
N PRO A 51 14.05 2.15 5.04
CA PRO A 51 15.48 2.10 5.35
C PRO A 51 16.26 1.18 4.37
N SER A 52 16.00 1.28 3.06
CA SER A 52 16.75 0.62 1.99
C SER A 52 17.64 1.61 1.25
N THR A 53 18.73 1.11 0.68
CA THR A 53 19.63 1.85 -0.22
C THR A 53 18.85 2.38 -1.42
N ARG A 54 18.01 1.52 -2.00
CA ARG A 54 17.12 1.84 -3.12
C ARG A 54 16.21 3.04 -2.82
N CYS A 55 15.52 3.04 -1.68
CA CYS A 55 14.63 4.13 -1.31
C CYS A 55 15.38 5.41 -0.89
N SER A 56 16.60 5.30 -0.37
CA SER A 56 17.47 6.47 -0.14
C SER A 56 17.82 7.14 -1.47
N GLN A 57 18.43 6.39 -2.41
CA GLN A 57 18.83 6.92 -3.73
C GLN A 57 17.63 7.45 -4.53
N THR A 58 16.45 6.83 -4.38
CA THR A 58 15.21 7.34 -4.99
C THR A 58 14.80 8.70 -4.41
N ALA A 59 14.84 8.85 -3.08
CA ALA A 59 14.55 10.13 -2.43
C ALA A 59 15.55 11.22 -2.83
N ASP A 60 16.84 10.89 -2.86
CA ASP A 60 17.93 11.79 -3.27
C ASP A 60 17.74 12.28 -4.72
N ALA A 61 17.44 11.37 -5.66
CA ALA A 61 17.20 11.70 -7.07
C ALA A 61 15.95 12.58 -7.28
N LEU A 62 14.93 12.43 -6.42
CA LEU A 62 13.73 13.29 -6.39
C LEU A 62 13.97 14.65 -5.70
N GLY A 63 15.10 14.81 -4.99
CA GLY A 63 15.39 16.00 -4.18
C GLY A 63 14.57 16.07 -2.89
N LEU A 64 14.21 14.92 -2.31
CA LEU A 64 13.45 14.81 -1.07
C LEU A 64 14.38 14.53 0.12
N THR A 65 14.33 15.39 1.14
CA THR A 65 14.98 15.11 2.45
C THR A 65 14.14 14.09 3.23
N ALA A 66 14.21 12.81 2.85
CA ALA A 66 13.38 11.75 3.40
C ALA A 66 14.02 11.03 4.60
N VAL A 67 13.35 11.06 5.76
CA VAL A 67 13.82 10.40 6.99
C VAL A 67 13.58 8.88 6.93
N PRO A 68 14.57 8.03 7.27
CA PRO A 68 14.36 6.59 7.37
C PRO A 68 13.35 6.23 8.47
N GLU A 69 12.36 5.42 8.12
CA GLU A 69 11.31 4.93 9.02
C GLU A 69 11.44 3.40 9.19
N PRO A 70 11.96 2.90 10.33
CA PRO A 70 12.16 1.48 10.57
C PRO A 70 10.89 0.63 10.41
N MET A 71 9.72 1.17 10.75
CA MET A 71 8.43 0.47 10.59
C MET A 71 8.05 0.25 9.11
N LEU A 72 8.68 0.96 8.18
CA LEU A 72 8.53 0.82 6.73
C LEU A 72 9.68 0.03 6.08
N ARG A 73 10.49 -0.73 6.84
CA ARG A 73 11.43 -1.71 6.25
C ARG A 73 10.71 -2.66 5.29
N ASP A 74 11.40 -3.15 4.26
CA ASP A 74 10.81 -4.08 3.30
C ASP A 74 10.44 -5.44 3.95
N LEU A 75 9.78 -6.31 3.19
CA LEU A 75 9.56 -7.71 3.57
C LEU A 75 10.92 -8.38 3.83
N ASP A 76 11.11 -8.98 5.00
CA ASP A 76 12.35 -9.71 5.27
C ASP A 76 12.31 -11.10 4.64
N VAL A 77 12.97 -11.24 3.50
CA VAL A 77 13.10 -12.48 2.72
C VAL A 77 14.22 -13.40 3.22
N GLY A 78 14.77 -13.17 4.42
CA GLY A 78 15.70 -14.08 5.11
C GLY A 78 16.81 -14.65 4.22
N ASP A 79 16.87 -15.99 4.12
CA ASP A 79 17.88 -16.76 3.37
C ASP A 79 17.75 -16.65 1.84
N TRP A 80 16.66 -16.07 1.33
CA TRP A 80 16.49 -15.79 -0.09
C TRP A 80 17.12 -14.46 -0.52
N ARG A 81 17.59 -13.64 0.43
CA ARG A 81 18.26 -12.36 0.16
C ARG A 81 19.50 -12.55 -0.74
N GLY A 82 19.57 -11.76 -1.81
CA GLY A 82 20.66 -11.80 -2.78
C GLY A 82 20.49 -12.84 -3.90
N ARG A 83 19.43 -13.66 -3.85
CA ARG A 83 19.07 -14.64 -4.90
C ARG A 83 18.02 -14.07 -5.84
N THR A 84 17.92 -14.61 -7.05
CA THR A 84 16.81 -14.28 -7.96
C THR A 84 15.53 -15.06 -7.61
N VAL A 85 14.39 -14.61 -8.13
CA VAL A 85 13.12 -15.33 -7.97
C VAL A 85 13.16 -16.71 -8.65
N GLY A 86 13.80 -16.82 -9.82
CA GLY A 86 14.01 -18.07 -10.54
C GLY A 86 14.94 -19.04 -9.81
N GLU A 87 16.05 -18.56 -9.23
CA GLU A 87 16.95 -19.37 -8.38
C GLU A 87 16.22 -19.93 -7.16
N VAL A 88 15.36 -19.13 -6.52
CA VAL A 88 14.54 -19.58 -5.39
C VAL A 88 13.52 -20.63 -5.84
N ALA A 89 12.72 -20.31 -6.88
CA ALA A 89 11.68 -21.19 -7.37
C ALA A 89 12.21 -22.53 -7.93
N ALA A 90 13.45 -22.55 -8.44
CA ALA A 90 14.12 -23.78 -8.88
C ALA A 90 14.67 -24.63 -7.72
N ALA A 91 15.09 -24.00 -6.61
CA ALA A 91 15.67 -24.70 -5.46
C ALA A 91 14.61 -25.21 -4.47
N ASP A 92 13.51 -24.46 -4.31
CA ASP A 92 12.38 -24.81 -3.43
C ASP A 92 11.04 -24.42 -4.09
N PRO A 93 10.54 -25.24 -5.05
CA PRO A 93 9.29 -24.95 -5.76
C PRO A 93 8.07 -24.92 -4.84
N ASP A 94 8.00 -25.83 -3.87
CA ASP A 94 6.86 -25.99 -2.97
C ASP A 94 6.81 -24.85 -1.95
N GLY A 95 7.94 -24.47 -1.34
CA GLY A 95 8.03 -23.30 -0.48
C GLY A 95 7.75 -22.01 -1.24
N PHE A 96 8.29 -21.84 -2.45
CA PHE A 96 7.96 -20.67 -3.28
C PHE A 96 6.46 -20.59 -3.63
N SER A 97 5.83 -21.73 -3.91
CA SER A 97 4.38 -21.83 -4.13
C SER A 97 3.58 -21.48 -2.87
N ALA A 98 3.98 -22.01 -1.71
CA ALA A 98 3.36 -21.70 -0.42
C ALA A 98 3.46 -20.20 -0.09
N TRP A 99 4.65 -19.59 -0.19
CA TRP A 99 4.88 -18.16 0.02
C TRP A 99 4.03 -17.26 -0.89
N ARG A 100 3.72 -17.73 -2.10
CA ARG A 100 2.85 -17.03 -3.06
C ARG A 100 1.35 -17.19 -2.80
N THR A 101 0.91 -18.15 -1.98
CA THR A 101 -0.51 -18.53 -1.85
C THR A 101 -1.04 -18.46 -0.42
N ASP A 102 -0.20 -18.77 0.57
CA ASP A 102 -0.49 -18.64 1.99
C ASP A 102 0.24 -17.40 2.58
N PRO A 103 -0.48 -16.38 3.08
CA PRO A 103 0.15 -15.20 3.67
C PRO A 103 0.87 -15.47 5.00
N ASP A 104 0.72 -16.64 5.61
CA ASP A 104 1.43 -17.06 6.82
C ASP A 104 2.72 -17.85 6.52
N ALA A 105 2.94 -18.30 5.28
CA ALA A 105 4.13 -19.04 4.89
C ALA A 105 5.38 -18.14 4.83
N ALA A 106 6.45 -18.57 5.49
CA ALA A 106 7.77 -17.92 5.49
C ALA A 106 8.92 -18.95 5.35
N PRO A 107 8.95 -19.75 4.26
CA PRO A 107 9.98 -20.80 4.05
C PRO A 107 11.41 -20.26 3.99
N HIS A 108 11.55 -18.97 3.69
CA HIS A 108 12.81 -18.23 3.68
C HIS A 108 13.35 -17.85 5.08
N GLY A 109 12.67 -18.26 6.16
CA GLY A 109 13.13 -18.01 7.55
C GLY A 109 13.04 -16.55 8.02
N GLY A 110 12.28 -15.71 7.31
CA GLY A 110 12.14 -14.29 7.59
C GLY A 110 10.72 -13.90 8.04
N GLU A 111 10.26 -12.72 7.63
CA GLU A 111 8.95 -12.16 7.98
C GLU A 111 7.85 -12.66 7.02
N SER A 112 6.70 -13.10 7.54
CA SER A 112 5.59 -13.50 6.67
C SER A 112 4.83 -12.29 6.09
N VAL A 113 4.06 -12.52 5.02
CA VAL A 113 3.19 -11.47 4.43
C VAL A 113 2.19 -10.94 5.47
N ARG A 114 1.66 -11.80 6.35
CA ARG A 114 0.76 -11.37 7.44
C ARG A 114 1.48 -10.48 8.45
N GLU A 115 2.72 -10.79 8.80
CA GLU A 115 3.51 -9.99 9.75
C GLU A 115 3.87 -8.62 9.20
N LEU A 116 4.28 -8.55 7.92
CA LEU A 116 4.44 -7.28 7.21
C LEU A 116 3.14 -6.47 7.22
N CYS A 117 1.99 -7.10 6.91
CA CYS A 117 0.68 -6.43 6.93
C CYS A 117 0.33 -5.88 8.32
N ARG A 118 0.63 -6.61 9.40
CA ARG A 118 0.48 -6.13 10.79
C ARG A 118 1.39 -4.94 11.06
N ARG A 119 2.67 -5.03 10.74
CA ARG A 119 3.66 -3.96 10.95
C ARG A 119 3.29 -2.67 10.21
N SER A 120 2.90 -2.76 8.93
CA SER A 120 2.40 -1.60 8.18
C SER A 120 1.08 -1.05 8.74
N ALA A 121 0.22 -1.91 9.31
CA ALA A 121 -1.01 -1.47 9.97
C ALA A 121 -0.77 -0.72 11.29
N ASP A 122 0.22 -1.15 12.08
CA ASP A 122 0.63 -0.48 13.31
C ASP A 122 1.21 0.91 12.99
N TRP A 123 2.05 1.02 11.95
CA TRP A 123 2.57 2.30 11.46
C TRP A 123 1.46 3.26 11.01
N LEU A 124 0.53 2.81 10.15
CA LEU A 124 -0.63 3.60 9.71
C LEU A 124 -1.50 4.06 10.89
N SER A 125 -1.63 3.23 11.94
CA SER A 125 -2.42 3.54 13.13
C SER A 125 -1.71 4.51 14.08
N GLY A 126 -0.37 4.53 14.04
CA GLY A 126 0.47 5.48 14.77
C GLY A 126 0.56 6.87 14.13
N MET A 127 0.18 7.04 12.86
CA MET A 127 0.15 8.35 12.20
C MET A 127 -0.79 9.32 12.94
N ALA A 128 -0.23 10.40 13.50
CA ALA A 128 -1.01 11.38 14.24
C ALA A 128 -2.04 12.08 13.34
N ARG A 129 -3.28 12.20 13.82
CA ARG A 129 -4.36 12.89 13.09
C ARG A 129 -4.04 14.38 13.00
N GLY A 130 -3.64 14.83 11.82
CA GLY A 130 -3.21 16.21 11.59
C GLY A 130 -1.76 16.38 11.12
N THR A 131 -1.03 15.30 10.80
CA THR A 131 0.31 15.34 10.16
C THR A 131 0.35 16.02 8.78
N GLY A 132 -0.79 16.44 8.25
CA GLY A 132 -0.89 17.12 6.95
C GLY A 132 -0.72 16.12 5.80
N HIS A 133 0.28 16.39 4.95
CA HIS A 133 0.67 15.54 3.83
C HIS A 133 2.04 14.90 4.13
N THR A 134 2.09 13.57 4.09
CA THR A 134 3.31 12.77 4.16
C THR A 134 3.58 12.11 2.81
N VAL A 135 4.81 12.22 2.32
CA VAL A 135 5.33 11.46 1.18
C VAL A 135 6.18 10.32 1.71
N VAL A 136 6.00 9.12 1.14
CA VAL A 136 6.70 7.91 1.54
C VAL A 136 7.38 7.30 0.31
N VAL A 137 8.70 7.26 0.29
CA VAL A 137 9.47 6.53 -0.72
C VAL A 137 9.70 5.10 -0.23
N THR A 138 9.13 4.10 -0.89
CA THR A 138 9.03 2.75 -0.32
C THR A 138 8.99 1.63 -1.36
N GLU A 139 9.07 0.40 -0.90
CA GLU A 139 9.12 -0.81 -1.72
C GLU A 139 7.71 -1.34 -2.03
N ALA A 140 7.58 -2.12 -3.11
CA ALA A 140 6.28 -2.61 -3.57
C ALA A 140 5.54 -3.48 -2.52
N ALA A 141 6.26 -4.26 -1.72
CA ALA A 141 5.67 -5.08 -0.64
C ALA A 141 4.98 -4.21 0.42
N VAL A 142 5.62 -3.12 0.84
CA VAL A 142 5.08 -2.18 1.82
C VAL A 142 3.84 -1.45 1.28
N VAL A 143 3.83 -1.07 -0.01
CA VAL A 143 2.63 -0.49 -0.65
C VAL A 143 1.45 -1.46 -0.62
N ARG A 144 1.68 -2.75 -0.93
CA ARG A 144 0.66 -3.81 -0.87
C ARG A 144 0.11 -4.00 0.54
N ALA A 145 1.00 -4.04 1.54
CA ALA A 145 0.63 -4.18 2.95
C ALA A 145 -0.22 -3.00 3.45
N VAL A 146 0.17 -1.76 3.09
CA VAL A 146 -0.62 -0.55 3.39
C VAL A 146 -1.99 -0.59 2.70
N LEU A 147 -2.06 -0.97 1.42
CA LEU A 147 -3.33 -1.12 0.68
C LEU A 147 -4.26 -2.16 1.34
N ILE A 148 -3.72 -3.33 1.70
CA ILE A 148 -4.46 -4.41 2.38
C ILE A 148 -5.08 -3.89 3.67
N ARG A 149 -4.32 -3.17 4.50
CA ARG A 149 -4.85 -2.57 5.72
C ARG A 149 -5.88 -1.48 5.43
N ALA A 150 -5.58 -0.56 4.52
CA ALA A 150 -6.38 0.63 4.27
C ALA A 150 -7.77 0.29 3.70
N LEU A 151 -7.84 -0.72 2.83
CA LEU A 151 -9.06 -1.18 2.16
C LEU A 151 -9.69 -2.42 2.84
N ALA A 152 -9.17 -2.84 4.00
CA ALA A 152 -9.60 -4.04 4.74
C ALA A 152 -9.64 -5.33 3.88
N MET A 153 -8.69 -5.47 2.95
CA MET A 153 -8.62 -6.65 2.07
C MET A 153 -8.06 -7.87 2.81
N PRO A 154 -8.41 -9.11 2.40
CA PRO A 154 -7.78 -10.31 2.93
C PRO A 154 -6.30 -10.41 2.54
N ALA A 155 -5.41 -10.75 3.47
CA ALA A 155 -3.95 -10.79 3.21
C ALA A 155 -3.53 -11.65 2.01
N ARG A 156 -4.28 -12.70 1.66
CA ARG A 156 -4.05 -13.52 0.45
C ARG A 156 -4.08 -12.73 -0.88
N THR A 157 -4.64 -11.52 -0.92
CA THR A 157 -4.63 -10.69 -2.14
C THR A 157 -3.32 -9.95 -2.36
N PHE A 158 -2.33 -10.07 -1.45
CA PHE A 158 -1.06 -9.34 -1.49
C PHE A 158 -0.35 -9.47 -2.84
N TRP A 159 -0.17 -10.70 -3.32
CA TRP A 159 0.50 -10.98 -4.59
C TRP A 159 -0.34 -10.67 -5.84
N HIS A 160 -1.63 -10.34 -5.68
CA HIS A 160 -2.50 -9.92 -6.78
C HIS A 160 -2.41 -8.41 -7.07
N LEU A 161 -1.82 -7.64 -6.14
CA LEU A 161 -1.67 -6.19 -6.28
C LEU A 161 -0.40 -5.86 -7.07
N SER A 162 -0.57 -5.31 -8.27
CA SER A 162 0.53 -4.72 -9.04
C SER A 162 0.87 -3.33 -8.51
N VAL A 163 2.17 -3.06 -8.33
CA VAL A 163 2.70 -1.74 -7.96
C VAL A 163 3.94 -1.45 -8.82
N PRO A 164 3.76 -0.86 -10.01
CA PRO A 164 4.85 -0.57 -10.94
C PRO A 164 5.93 0.36 -10.36
N PRO A 165 7.18 0.31 -10.88
CA PRO A 165 8.21 1.31 -10.63
C PRO A 165 7.68 2.74 -10.80
N LEU A 166 7.99 3.65 -9.86
CA LEU A 166 7.65 5.08 -9.89
C LEU A 166 6.15 5.44 -9.90
N ASP A 167 5.26 4.46 -9.77
CA ASP A 167 3.84 4.74 -9.54
C ASP A 167 3.57 5.22 -8.11
N THR A 168 2.54 6.06 -7.99
CA THR A 168 2.09 6.63 -6.72
C THR A 168 0.74 6.06 -6.28
N VAL A 169 0.60 5.82 -4.99
CA VAL A 169 -0.66 5.49 -4.33
C VAL A 169 -0.95 6.58 -3.31
N LEU A 170 -2.02 7.35 -3.55
CA LEU A 170 -2.47 8.40 -2.67
C LEU A 170 -3.57 7.84 -1.77
N LEU A 171 -3.32 7.83 -0.46
CA LEU A 171 -4.29 7.48 0.56
C LEU A 171 -4.74 8.75 1.30
N THR A 172 -6.04 8.91 1.48
CA THR A 172 -6.63 10.03 2.22
C THR A 172 -7.59 9.54 3.29
N TRP A 173 -7.23 9.72 4.56
CA TRP A 173 -8.10 9.36 5.69
C TRP A 173 -9.20 10.41 5.86
N ARG A 174 -10.46 9.98 5.76
CA ARG A 174 -11.65 10.81 5.97
C ARG A 174 -12.70 10.00 6.72
N GLY A 175 -13.27 10.58 7.78
CA GLY A 175 -14.51 10.07 8.40
C GLY A 175 -14.48 8.64 8.96
N GLY A 176 -13.31 8.00 9.13
CA GLY A 176 -13.21 6.61 9.58
C GLY A 176 -12.78 5.59 8.52
N TYR A 177 -12.52 6.03 7.29
CA TYR A 177 -12.06 5.18 6.18
C TYR A 177 -10.94 5.84 5.37
N TRP A 178 -10.24 5.04 4.57
CA TRP A 178 -9.25 5.51 3.59
C TRP A 178 -9.87 5.59 2.19
N ASP A 179 -9.81 6.76 1.58
CA ASP A 179 -9.92 6.94 0.13
C ASP A 179 -8.57 6.57 -0.51
N VAL A 180 -8.57 5.81 -1.59
CA VAL A 180 -7.35 5.34 -2.29
C VAL A 180 -7.41 5.71 -3.75
N ARG A 181 -6.36 6.36 -4.25
CA ARG A 181 -6.21 6.78 -5.64
C ARG A 181 -4.86 6.38 -6.19
N PHE A 182 -4.86 5.77 -7.36
CA PHE A 182 -3.64 5.44 -8.10
C PHE A 182 -3.26 6.62 -9.01
N GLY A 183 -2.02 7.09 -8.89
CA GLY A 183 -1.43 8.09 -9.76
C GLY A 183 -0.28 7.47 -10.53
N HIS A 184 -0.44 7.31 -11.84
CA HIS A 184 0.63 6.78 -12.68
C HIS A 184 1.70 7.83 -12.91
N GLY A 185 2.97 7.42 -12.95
CA GLY A 185 4.10 8.26 -13.36
C GLY A 185 4.08 8.56 -14.85
N SER A 186 3.09 9.29 -15.35
CA SER A 186 2.98 9.62 -16.77
C SER A 186 4.07 10.60 -17.19
N LEU A 187 4.99 10.16 -18.05
CA LEU A 187 5.66 11.07 -18.98
C LEU A 187 4.58 11.91 -19.71
N PRO A 188 4.85 13.19 -20.05
CA PRO A 188 3.80 14.14 -20.42
C PRO A 188 3.19 13.87 -21.81
N GLU A 189 2.24 12.93 -21.87
CA GLU A 189 1.33 12.75 -22.99
C GLU A 189 0.30 13.90 -22.98
N SER A 190 0.32 14.71 -24.03
CA SER A 190 -0.34 16.01 -24.17
C SER A 190 -1.78 16.14 -23.63
N ARG A 191 -2.01 17.21 -22.85
CA ARG A 191 -3.30 17.89 -22.57
C ARG A 191 -4.58 17.03 -22.64
N ARG A 192 -4.92 16.32 -21.56
CA ARG A 192 -6.32 15.88 -21.38
C ARG A 192 -7.18 17.05 -20.91
N ARG A 193 -8.00 17.55 -21.85
CA ARG A 193 -9.09 18.53 -21.66
C ARG A 193 -10.00 18.07 -20.51
N PRO A 194 -10.54 18.96 -19.65
CA PRO A 194 -11.49 18.54 -18.62
C PRO A 194 -12.70 17.86 -19.27
N LEU A 195 -13.08 16.69 -18.75
CA LEU A 195 -14.29 16.01 -19.15
C LEU A 195 -15.48 16.87 -18.75
N SER A 196 -16.17 17.44 -19.73
CA SER A 196 -17.50 18.03 -19.55
C SER A 196 -18.40 17.00 -18.85
N ARG A 197 -19.15 17.43 -17.84
CA ARG A 197 -20.20 16.60 -17.24
C ARG A 197 -21.10 16.05 -18.36
N PRO A 198 -21.40 14.74 -18.41
CA PRO A 198 -22.45 14.26 -19.30
C PRO A 198 -23.76 14.92 -18.89
N THR A 199 -24.32 15.72 -19.79
CA THR A 199 -25.70 16.21 -19.68
C THR A 199 -26.62 15.01 -19.53
N ALA A 200 -27.52 15.04 -18.54
CA ALA A 200 -28.48 13.96 -18.36
C ALA A 200 -29.32 13.79 -19.64
N VAL A 201 -29.19 12.63 -20.28
CA VAL A 201 -30.10 12.24 -21.36
C VAL A 201 -31.47 12.02 -20.72
N ARG A 202 -32.41 12.91 -21.05
CA ARG A 202 -33.83 12.67 -20.79
C ARG A 202 -34.24 11.47 -21.65
N LEU A 203 -34.68 10.40 -21.00
CA LEU A 203 -35.47 9.36 -21.66
C LEU A 203 -36.91 9.86 -21.69
N ASP A 204 -37.34 10.37 -22.83
CA ASP A 204 -38.76 10.62 -23.07
C ASP A 204 -39.48 9.28 -23.20
N CYS A 205 -40.37 8.99 -22.26
CA CYS A 205 -41.27 7.85 -22.36
C CYS A 205 -42.37 8.20 -23.37
N GLY A 206 -42.15 7.86 -24.64
CA GLY A 206 -43.23 7.77 -25.62
C GLY A 206 -44.22 6.69 -25.19
N ALA A 207 -45.47 7.08 -24.97
CA ALA A 207 -46.56 6.15 -24.73
C ALA A 207 -47.14 5.68 -26.06
N ASP A 208 -47.34 4.38 -26.22
CA ASP A 208 -48.40 3.77 -27.04
C ASP A 208 -48.60 2.30 -26.57
N GLY A 209 -49.85 1.84 -26.46
CA GLY A 209 -50.20 0.42 -26.24
C GLY A 209 -50.21 -0.36 -27.57
N VAL A 210 -50.56 -1.65 -27.70
CA VAL A 210 -51.30 -2.66 -26.90
C VAL A 210 -50.89 -4.08 -27.43
N ASP A 211 -51.33 -5.27 -26.99
CA ASP A 211 -52.22 -5.74 -25.90
C ASP A 211 -51.90 -7.23 -25.56
N GLY A 212 -52.31 -7.72 -24.37
CA GLY A 212 -52.43 -9.15 -24.01
C GLY A 212 -51.14 -9.99 -23.95
N VAL A 213 -51.08 -11.19 -23.33
CA VAL A 213 -52.03 -11.98 -22.51
C VAL A 213 -51.18 -12.85 -21.52
N ASP A 214 -51.83 -13.41 -20.50
CA ASP A 214 -51.39 -14.53 -19.65
C ASP A 214 -50.25 -14.34 -18.63
N GLY A 215 -50.68 -14.06 -17.41
CA GLY A 215 -49.85 -14.06 -16.23
C GLY A 215 -49.33 -15.44 -15.79
N LYS A 216 -48.17 -15.39 -15.12
CA LYS A 216 -47.82 -16.28 -14.03
C LYS A 216 -47.12 -15.47 -12.95
N GLU A 217 -47.71 -15.44 -11.75
CA GLU A 217 -47.08 -14.85 -10.58
C GLU A 217 -45.72 -15.52 -10.31
N CYS A 218 -44.63 -14.75 -10.32
CA CYS A 218 -43.38 -15.19 -9.71
C CYS A 218 -43.15 -14.35 -8.44
N ARG A 219 -43.42 -14.96 -7.28
CA ARG A 219 -43.49 -14.27 -5.99
C ARG A 219 -42.11 -13.79 -5.54
N GLN A 220 -42.02 -12.52 -5.13
CA GLN A 220 -40.86 -12.00 -4.43
C GLN A 220 -40.79 -12.61 -3.02
N SER A 221 -39.76 -13.40 -2.76
CA SER A 221 -39.40 -13.80 -1.40
C SER A 221 -37.93 -14.19 -1.31
N GLY A 222 -37.12 -13.29 -0.78
CA GLY A 222 -35.69 -13.49 -0.51
C GLY A 222 -35.11 -12.21 0.12
N PRO A 223 -34.65 -12.22 1.38
CA PRO A 223 -34.14 -11.01 2.02
C PRO A 223 -32.79 -10.60 1.43
N ALA A 224 -32.56 -9.29 1.35
CA ALA A 224 -31.25 -8.75 1.01
C ALA A 224 -30.19 -9.22 2.04
N PRO A 225 -28.97 -9.59 1.63
CA PRO A 225 -27.93 -10.00 2.55
C PRO A 225 -27.53 -8.83 3.45
N SER A 226 -27.89 -8.92 4.73
CA SER A 226 -27.46 -7.98 5.77
C SER A 226 -25.99 -8.22 6.08
N TRP A 227 -25.12 -7.34 5.58
CA TRP A 227 -23.71 -7.33 5.93
C TRP A 227 -23.54 -6.89 7.39
N PRO A 228 -23.05 -7.76 8.31
CA PRO A 228 -22.77 -7.33 9.67
C PRO A 228 -21.51 -6.46 9.66
N PHE A 229 -21.68 -5.16 9.98
CA PHE A 229 -20.55 -4.28 10.26
C PHE A 229 -19.72 -4.88 11.41
N ALA A 230 -18.48 -5.29 11.10
CA ALA A 230 -17.55 -5.75 12.11
C ALA A 230 -17.20 -4.59 13.06
N GLN A 231 -17.69 -4.67 14.29
CA GLN A 231 -17.36 -3.72 15.35
C GLN A 231 -15.89 -3.94 15.74
N PHE A 232 -15.03 -2.95 15.48
CA PHE A 232 -13.65 -2.97 15.95
C PHE A 232 -13.62 -2.82 17.49
N PRO A 233 -12.92 -3.70 18.23
CA PRO A 233 -12.73 -3.51 19.66
C PRO A 233 -11.86 -2.26 19.92
N ALA A 234 -12.24 -1.48 20.93
CA ALA A 234 -11.48 -0.31 21.36
C ALA A 234 -10.10 -0.71 21.94
N PRO A 235 -9.04 0.11 21.78
CA PRO A 235 -7.72 -0.21 22.30
C PRO A 235 -7.72 -0.21 23.83
N LEU A 236 -7.23 -1.31 24.42
CA LEU A 236 -7.02 -1.44 25.86
C LEU A 236 -6.00 -0.41 26.33
N ARG A 237 -6.42 0.53 27.19
CA ARG A 237 -5.51 1.44 27.90
C ARG A 237 -4.67 0.62 28.88
N ARG A 238 -3.40 0.36 28.55
CA ARG A 238 -2.42 -0.07 29.57
C ARG A 238 -2.26 1.05 30.59
N ALA A 239 -2.58 0.76 31.85
CA ALA A 239 -2.28 1.66 32.95
C ALA A 239 -0.75 1.71 33.15
N VAL A 240 -0.17 2.90 33.05
CA VAL A 240 1.21 3.14 33.46
C VAL A 240 1.22 3.24 34.99
N GLN A 241 1.83 2.26 35.66
CA GLN A 241 2.14 2.39 37.07
C GLN A 241 3.35 3.33 37.24
N PRO A 242 3.30 4.33 38.14
CA PRO A 242 4.47 5.15 38.44
C PRO A 242 5.51 4.30 39.18
N GLN A 243 6.75 4.31 38.68
CA GLN A 243 7.88 3.69 39.38
C GLN A 243 8.14 4.45 40.68
N ARG A 244 8.28 3.73 41.79
CA ARG A 244 8.73 4.29 43.07
C ARG A 244 10.24 4.51 42.99
N THR A 245 10.68 5.75 43.16
CA THR A 245 12.09 6.05 43.43
C THR A 245 12.44 5.57 44.84
N SER A 246 13.56 4.85 44.96
CA SER A 246 14.21 4.55 46.25
C SER A 246 15.42 5.49 46.38
N PRO A 247 15.70 6.06 47.57
CA PRO A 247 16.76 7.05 47.72
C PRO A 247 18.16 6.41 47.85
N ASP A 248 19.18 7.15 47.39
CA ASP A 248 20.59 6.86 47.66
C ASP A 248 20.93 7.00 49.16
N PRO A 249 21.81 6.13 49.71
CA PRO A 249 22.47 6.39 50.98
C PRO A 249 23.77 7.18 50.75
N LEU A 250 23.81 8.41 51.25
CA LEU A 250 25.06 9.17 51.39
C LEU A 250 25.84 8.72 52.63
N THR A 251 27.16 8.57 52.46
CA THR A 251 28.22 8.87 53.43
C THR A 251 28.22 8.16 54.80
N ALA A 252 29.13 7.20 54.95
CA ALA A 252 29.95 7.00 56.14
C ALA A 252 31.32 6.43 55.72
#